data_AF-A0A8S9MS63-F1
#
_entry.id   AF-A0A8S9MS63-F1
#
_cell.length_a   1.000
_cell.length_b   1.000
_cell.length_c   1.000
_cell.angle_alpha   90.00
_cell.angle_beta   90.00
_cell.angle_gamma   90.00
#
_symmetry.space_group_name_H-M   'P 1'
#
loop_
_entity.id
_entity.type
_entity.pdbx_description
1 polymer ?
#
loop_
_entity_poly.entity_id
_entity_poly.type
_entity_poly.pdbx_seq_one_letter_code
_entity_poly.pdbx_strand_id
1 'polypeptide(L)'
;MKMGESAAKENENPCGLETELAERSMWLMKCPSLAASSLKSLPSPVDPYLPVAKLIISIDSLASVDDETKVAMELTRDEFGNTPKRYALEMSTDCIPMLVFSESSSHGEGKKIKGTYELKVEYKKVPQE
;
A
#
# COMPACT_ATOMS: atom_id res chain seq x y z
N MET A 1 59.36 11.54 -11.34
CA MET A 1 58.53 10.56 -12.06
C MET A 1 57.08 10.74 -11.64
N LYS A 2 56.21 10.50 -12.61
CA LYS A 2 54.79 10.87 -12.71
C LYS A 2 53.92 10.26 -11.60
N MET A 3 52.96 11.04 -11.09
CA MET A 3 51.82 10.58 -10.29
C MET A 3 51.10 9.42 -11.01
N GLY A 4 50.83 8.35 -10.27
CA GLY A 4 49.94 7.27 -10.66
C GLY A 4 48.74 7.26 -9.71
N GLU A 5 47.75 8.09 -10.03
CA GLU A 5 46.41 8.03 -9.46
C GLU A 5 45.82 6.66 -9.81
N SER A 6 45.62 5.82 -8.79
CA SER A 6 44.92 4.55 -8.96
C SER A 6 43.43 4.85 -8.98
N ALA A 7 42.88 4.92 -10.18
CA ALA A 7 41.45 4.93 -10.40
C ALA A 7 40.83 3.69 -9.74
N ALA A 8 40.09 3.90 -8.65
CA ALA A 8 39.18 2.91 -8.13
C ALA A 8 38.13 2.67 -9.22
N LYS A 9 38.26 1.54 -9.94
CA LYS A 9 37.16 1.02 -10.75
C LYS A 9 36.06 0.63 -9.77
N GLU A 10 35.06 1.49 -9.65
CA GLU A 10 33.77 1.13 -9.10
C GLU A 10 33.20 0.02 -9.98
N ASN A 11 33.28 -1.22 -9.51
CA ASN A 11 32.55 -2.32 -10.11
C ASN A 11 31.07 -2.02 -9.87
N GLU A 12 30.41 -1.54 -10.90
CA GLU A 12 28.96 -1.42 -10.97
C GLU A 12 28.39 -2.84 -10.86
N ASN A 13 28.14 -3.29 -9.63
CA ASN A 13 27.35 -4.48 -9.40
C ASN A 13 25.90 -4.12 -9.73
N PRO A 14 25.26 -4.72 -10.76
CA PRO A 14 23.80 -4.64 -10.92
C PRO A 14 23.05 -5.42 -9.81
N CYS A 15 23.77 -5.86 -8.78
CA CYS A 15 23.33 -6.68 -7.67
C CYS A 15 23.31 -5.88 -6.35
N GLY A 16 23.02 -4.58 -6.41
CA GLY A 16 22.78 -3.75 -5.22
C GLY A 16 21.30 -3.82 -4.84
N LEU A 17 21.00 -4.15 -3.57
CA LEU A 17 19.68 -3.95 -3.01
C LEU A 17 19.50 -2.45 -2.73
N GLU A 18 18.57 -1.80 -3.42
CA GLU A 18 18.26 -0.39 -3.18
C GLU A 18 17.44 -0.26 -1.88
N THR A 19 17.89 0.58 -0.94
CA THR A 19 17.30 0.69 0.40
C THR A 19 16.78 2.08 0.74
N GLU A 20 16.82 3.03 -0.21
CA GLU A 20 16.45 4.44 0.00
C GLU A 20 15.04 4.62 0.55
N LEU A 21 14.13 3.69 0.25
CA LEU A 21 12.74 3.75 0.71
C LEU A 21 12.46 2.84 1.91
N ALA A 22 13.47 2.20 2.52
CA ALA A 22 13.27 1.22 3.58
C ALA A 22 12.51 1.78 4.80
N GLU A 23 12.76 3.04 5.16
CA GLU A 23 12.12 3.73 6.29
C GLU A 23 10.75 4.30 5.95
N ARG A 24 10.28 4.17 4.70
CA ARG A 24 8.96 4.66 4.29
C ARG A 24 7.87 3.84 5.00
N SER A 25 7.02 4.52 5.78
CA SER A 25 5.85 3.89 6.38
C SER A 25 4.83 3.52 5.31
N MET A 26 4.37 2.27 5.34
CA MET A 26 3.37 1.72 4.45
C MET A 26 2.24 1.09 5.26
N TRP A 27 1.04 1.02 4.67
CA TRP A 27 -0.10 0.34 5.28
C TRP A 27 -0.39 -0.94 4.52
N LEU A 28 -0.62 -2.03 5.25
CA LEU A 28 -1.05 -3.29 4.66
C LEU A 28 -2.57 -3.42 4.83
N MET A 29 -3.31 -3.46 3.72
CA MET A 29 -4.75 -3.71 3.74
C MET A 29 -5.06 -5.15 3.34
N LYS A 30 -5.87 -5.84 4.14
CA LYS A 30 -6.44 -7.15 3.80
C LYS A 30 -7.66 -6.95 2.91
N CYS A 31 -7.55 -7.23 1.62
CA CYS A 31 -8.67 -7.10 0.68
C CYS A 31 -9.65 -8.30 0.78
N PRO A 32 -10.95 -8.10 1.04
CA PRO A 32 -11.96 -9.13 0.92
C PRO A 32 -12.15 -9.50 -0.55
N SER A 33 -12.47 -10.77 -0.77
CA SER A 33 -12.76 -11.31 -2.10
C SER A 33 -13.85 -10.52 -2.84
N LEU A 34 -14.88 -10.05 -2.12
CA LEU A 34 -15.97 -9.25 -2.68
C LEU A 34 -15.53 -7.86 -3.17
N ALA A 35 -14.52 -7.26 -2.55
CA ALA A 35 -13.95 -5.98 -2.99
C ALA A 35 -12.88 -6.17 -4.07
N ALA A 36 -12.25 -7.35 -4.12
CA ALA A 36 -11.14 -7.63 -5.02
C ALA A 36 -11.54 -7.57 -6.50
N SER A 37 -12.77 -7.99 -6.87
CA SER A 37 -13.25 -7.92 -8.25
C SER A 37 -13.32 -6.47 -8.77
N SER A 38 -13.88 -5.56 -7.96
CA SER A 38 -13.93 -4.12 -8.27
C SER A 38 -12.53 -3.50 -8.48
N LEU A 39 -11.55 -3.93 -7.69
CA LEU A 39 -10.18 -3.40 -7.72
C LEU A 39 -9.31 -3.99 -8.85
N LYS A 40 -9.66 -5.15 -9.40
CA LYS A 40 -8.89 -5.80 -10.49
C LYS A 40 -8.87 -5.02 -11.80
N SER A 41 -9.86 -4.15 -12.04
CA SER A 41 -10.00 -3.42 -13.30
C SER A 41 -9.17 -2.13 -13.41
N LEU A 42 -8.10 -2.02 -12.62
CA LEU A 42 -7.24 -0.83 -12.52
C LEU A 42 -5.90 -1.01 -13.26
N PRO A 43 -5.39 0.02 -13.96
CA PRO A 43 -6.02 1.30 -14.31
C PRO A 43 -7.05 1.15 -15.43
N SER A 44 -8.08 2.01 -15.44
CA SER A 44 -9.01 2.05 -16.57
C SER A 44 -8.24 2.44 -17.84
N PRO A 45 -8.38 1.72 -18.97
CA PRO A 45 -7.71 2.08 -20.21
C PRO A 45 -8.15 3.44 -20.78
N VAL A 46 -9.29 3.97 -20.30
CA VAL A 46 -9.85 5.26 -20.72
C VAL A 46 -9.33 6.41 -19.85
N ASP A 47 -9.13 6.17 -18.55
CA ASP A 47 -8.61 7.16 -17.61
C ASP A 47 -7.81 6.47 -16.49
N PRO A 48 -6.47 6.50 -16.54
CA PRO A 48 -5.61 5.90 -15.53
C PRO A 48 -5.74 6.54 -14.14
N TYR A 49 -6.28 7.76 -14.06
CA TYR A 49 -6.39 8.53 -12.82
C TYR A 49 -7.76 8.41 -12.15
N LEU A 50 -8.68 7.67 -12.75
CA LEU A 50 -10.02 7.47 -12.18
C LEU A 50 -9.91 6.74 -10.83
N PRO A 51 -10.35 7.35 -9.71
CA PRO A 51 -10.25 6.74 -8.40
C PRO A 51 -11.15 5.51 -8.32
N VAL A 52 -10.58 4.36 -7.91
CA VAL A 52 -11.30 3.09 -7.75
C VAL A 52 -11.89 2.88 -6.37
N ALA A 53 -11.42 3.66 -5.40
CA ALA A 53 -11.90 3.61 -4.03
C ALA A 53 -11.57 4.91 -3.29
N LYS A 54 -12.29 5.13 -2.20
CA LYS A 54 -12.06 6.21 -1.25
C LYS A 54 -11.85 5.63 0.14
N LEU A 55 -10.76 6.02 0.80
CA LEU A 55 -10.57 5.76 2.23
C LEU A 55 -11.10 6.96 3.02
N ILE A 56 -11.95 6.67 4.01
CA ILE A 56 -12.61 7.67 4.87
C ILE A 56 -12.11 7.42 6.29
N ILE A 57 -11.49 8.43 6.87
CA ILE A 57 -11.03 8.43 8.27
C ILE A 57 -11.86 9.48 8.99
N SER A 58 -12.69 9.03 9.93
CA SER A 58 -13.54 9.90 10.74
C SER A 58 -12.96 9.99 12.14
N ILE A 59 -12.62 11.21 12.53
CA ILE A 59 -12.05 11.54 13.84
C ILE A 59 -13.09 12.38 14.58
N ASP A 60 -13.58 11.89 15.70
CA ASP A 60 -14.42 12.66 16.61
C ASP A 60 -13.56 13.16 17.77
N SER A 61 -13.36 14.47 17.87
CA SER A 61 -12.57 15.09 18.94
C SER A 61 -13.25 15.04 20.31
N LEU A 62 -14.56 14.79 20.36
CA LEU A 62 -15.34 14.70 21.60
C LEU A 62 -15.52 13.25 22.07
N ALA A 63 -15.15 12.28 21.24
CA ALA A 63 -15.16 10.87 21.59
C ALA A 63 -14.19 10.59 22.74
N SER A 64 -14.58 9.66 23.62
CA SER A 64 -13.66 9.11 24.61
C SER A 64 -12.52 8.36 23.92
N VAL A 65 -11.38 8.15 24.60
CA VAL A 65 -10.22 7.42 24.03
C VAL A 65 -10.60 6.02 23.51
N ASP A 66 -11.69 5.45 24.02
CA ASP A 66 -12.24 4.15 23.64
C ASP A 66 -13.18 4.20 22.41
N ASP A 67 -13.72 5.38 22.07
CA ASP A 67 -14.44 5.61 20.80
C ASP A 67 -13.41 5.94 19.71
N GLU A 68 -12.81 4.87 19.19
CA GLU A 68 -11.71 4.90 18.24
C GLU A 68 -12.01 5.65 16.93
N THR A 69 -10.92 6.03 16.26
CA THR A 69 -10.92 6.53 14.88
C THR A 69 -11.69 5.56 13.98
N LYS A 70 -12.77 6.02 13.35
CA LYS A 70 -13.60 5.18 12.48
C LYS A 70 -13.05 5.21 11.07
N VAL A 71 -12.71 4.05 10.53
CA VAL A 71 -12.13 3.91 9.20
C VAL A 71 -13.12 3.17 8.31
N ALA A 72 -13.30 3.66 7.09
CA ALA A 72 -14.14 3.00 6.09
C ALA A 72 -13.54 3.13 4.70
N MET A 73 -13.86 2.19 3.82
CA MET A 73 -13.53 2.23 2.41
C MET A 73 -14.80 2.20 1.58
N GLU A 74 -14.91 3.10 0.62
CA GLU A 74 -16.01 3.16 -0.33
C GLU A 74 -15.50 2.83 -1.73
N LEU A 75 -16.08 1.81 -2.37
CA LEU A 75 -15.76 1.45 -3.75
C LEU A 75 -16.61 2.26 -4.71
N THR A 76 -15.97 2.94 -5.66
CA THR A 76 -16.62 3.77 -6.68
C THR A 76 -17.18 2.96 -7.85
N ARG A 77 -16.72 1.71 -8.03
CA ARG A 77 -17.15 0.82 -9.11
C ARG A 77 -17.67 -0.50 -8.54
N ASP A 78 -18.95 -0.77 -8.78
CA ASP A 78 -19.58 -2.04 -8.48
C ASP A 78 -20.22 -2.61 -9.76
N GLU A 79 -20.15 -3.92 -9.89
CA GLU A 79 -20.74 -4.73 -10.95
C GLU A 79 -22.29 -4.68 -10.92
N PHE A 80 -22.88 -4.15 -9.84
CA PHE A 80 -24.32 -4.12 -9.57
C PHE A 80 -24.98 -2.72 -9.57
N GLY A 81 -24.33 -1.67 -10.12
CA GLY A 81 -24.95 -0.37 -10.38
C GLY A 81 -24.31 0.83 -9.68
N ASN A 82 -24.90 2.02 -9.83
CA ASN A 82 -24.36 3.32 -9.38
C ASN A 82 -24.40 3.57 -7.85
N THR A 83 -24.57 2.53 -7.03
CA THR A 83 -24.57 2.71 -5.56
C THR A 83 -23.19 2.36 -5.01
N PRO A 84 -22.44 3.32 -4.43
CA PRO A 84 -21.15 3.04 -3.83
C PRO A 84 -21.30 2.04 -2.66
N LYS A 85 -20.48 0.98 -2.66
CA LYS A 85 -20.42 0.03 -1.54
C LYS A 85 -19.41 0.52 -0.51
N ARG A 86 -19.88 0.73 0.72
CA ARG A 86 -19.05 1.16 1.86
C ARG A 86 -18.76 -0.01 2.79
N TYR A 87 -17.51 -0.17 3.16
CA TYR A 87 -17.00 -1.19 4.06
C TYR A 87 -16.37 -0.54 5.28
N ALA A 88 -16.78 -0.95 6.47
CA ALA A 88 -16.09 -0.56 7.70
C ALA A 88 -14.76 -1.30 7.79
N LEU A 89 -13.73 -0.61 8.27
CA LEU A 89 -12.38 -1.10 8.43
C LEU A 89 -11.96 -1.01 9.89
N GLU A 90 -11.10 -1.93 10.29
CA GLU A 90 -10.49 -2.00 11.61
C GLU A 90 -8.97 -1.88 11.44
N MET A 91 -8.36 -0.99 12.22
CA MET A 91 -6.92 -0.79 12.24
C MET A 91 -6.30 -1.61 13.37
N SER A 92 -5.19 -2.26 13.08
CA SER A 92 -4.42 -3.02 14.07
C SER A 92 -2.94 -2.67 13.94
N THR A 93 -2.32 -2.40 15.09
CA THR A 93 -0.87 -2.22 15.24
C THR A 93 -0.20 -3.47 15.82
N ASP A 94 -1.00 -4.47 16.21
CA ASP A 94 -0.53 -5.79 16.63
C ASP A 94 -0.10 -6.60 15.40
N CYS A 95 1.02 -6.20 14.80
CA CYS A 95 1.63 -6.90 13.69
C CYS A 95 3.14 -6.85 13.77
N ILE A 96 3.78 -7.91 13.26
CA ILE A 96 5.23 -7.97 13.15
C ILE A 96 5.66 -7.01 12.02
N PRO A 97 6.56 -6.05 12.27
CA PRO A 97 7.06 -5.17 11.22
C PRO A 97 7.62 -5.96 10.06
N MET A 98 7.21 -5.62 8.85
CA MET A 98 7.61 -6.34 7.64
C MET A 98 8.07 -5.37 6.56
N LEU A 99 9.16 -5.73 5.90
CA LEU A 99 9.72 -4.98 4.77
C LEU A 99 8.98 -5.33 3.48
N VAL A 100 8.69 -4.30 2.68
CA VAL A 100 8.11 -4.45 1.34
C VAL A 100 9.24 -4.45 0.33
N PHE A 101 9.30 -5.50 -0.49
CA PHE A 101 10.26 -5.60 -1.59
C PHE A 101 9.54 -5.49 -2.92
N SER A 102 10.19 -4.86 -3.91
CA SER A 102 9.76 -4.88 -5.30
C SER A 102 10.89 -5.39 -6.19
N GLU A 103 10.52 -6.18 -7.17
CA GLU A 103 11.40 -6.68 -8.23
C GLU A 103 10.71 -6.37 -9.56
N SER A 104 11.44 -5.75 -10.49
CA SER A 104 10.93 -5.46 -11.83
C SER A 104 11.41 -6.51 -12.83
N SER A 105 10.61 -6.72 -13.88
CA SER A 105 10.92 -7.67 -14.96
C SER A 105 11.86 -7.10 -16.02
N SER A 106 12.14 -5.80 -15.96
CA SER A 106 13.12 -5.09 -16.78
C SER A 106 14.52 -5.65 -16.51
N HIS A 107 15.19 -6.09 -17.57
CA HIS A 107 16.52 -6.66 -17.46
C HIS A 107 17.50 -5.58 -16.95
N GLY A 108 18.04 -5.77 -15.74
CA GLY A 108 19.03 -4.88 -15.13
C GLY A 108 18.52 -4.00 -13.99
N GLU A 109 17.21 -3.98 -13.70
CA GLU A 109 16.72 -3.32 -12.48
C GLU A 109 16.78 -4.30 -11.29
N GLY A 110 17.59 -3.94 -10.29
CA GLY A 110 17.80 -4.74 -9.08
C GLY A 110 16.60 -4.74 -8.12
N LYS A 111 16.64 -5.63 -7.13
CA LYS A 111 15.64 -5.68 -6.06
C LYS A 111 15.69 -4.41 -5.21
N LYS A 112 14.52 -3.86 -4.86
CA LYS A 112 14.39 -2.61 -4.10
C LYS A 112 13.55 -2.84 -2.85
N ILE A 113 13.97 -2.31 -1.71
CA ILE A 113 13.10 -2.16 -0.53
C ILE A 113 12.25 -0.90 -0.73
N LYS A 114 10.94 -1.01 -0.53
CA LYS A 114 9.95 0.07 -0.75
C LYS A 114 9.37 0.69 0.51
N GLY A 115 9.60 0.05 1.65
CA GLY A 115 9.14 0.55 2.94
C GLY A 115 8.99 -0.54 3.97
N THR A 116 8.52 -0.11 5.13
CA THR A 116 8.13 -0.96 6.25
C THR A 116 6.66 -0.72 6.53
N TYR A 117 5.88 -1.78 6.74
CA TYR A 117 4.52 -1.64 7.26
C TYR A 117 4.42 -2.15 8.69
N GLU A 118 3.74 -1.34 9.51
CA GLU A 118 3.48 -1.58 10.94
C GLU A 118 2.00 -1.37 11.28
N LEU A 119 1.20 -0.95 10.28
CA LEU A 119 -0.23 -0.79 10.41
C LEU A 119 -0.92 -1.73 9.44
N LYS A 120 -1.78 -2.59 9.99
CA LYS A 120 -2.60 -3.53 9.24
C LYS A 120 -4.07 -3.12 9.32
N VAL A 121 -4.70 -3.02 8.16
CA VAL A 121 -6.11 -2.62 8.00
C VAL A 121 -6.92 -3.82 7.52
N GLU A 122 -7.90 -4.24 8.32
CA GLU A 122 -8.79 -5.36 7.99
C GLU A 122 -10.24 -4.88 7.81
N TYR A 123 -11.03 -5.63 7.06
CA TYR A 123 -12.44 -5.32 6.87
C TYR A 123 -13.24 -5.87 8.03
N LYS A 124 -14.04 -5.00 8.66
CA LYS A 124 -14.99 -5.41 9.68
C LYS A 124 -16.23 -5.94 9.00
N LYS A 125 -16.45 -7.26 9.09
CA LYS A 125 -17.70 -7.87 8.64
C LYS A 125 -18.81 -7.38 9.57
N VAL A 126 -19.60 -6.41 9.13
CA VAL A 126 -20.82 -6.04 9.83
C VAL A 126 -21.77 -7.24 9.71
N PRO A 127 -22.30 -7.79 10.82
CA PRO A 127 -23.34 -8.82 10.74
C PRO A 127 -24.52 -8.26 9.93
N GLN A 128 -24.94 -8.98 8.89
CA GLN A 128 -26.26 -8.73 8.32
C GLN A 128 -27.27 -9.33 9.31
N GLU A 129 -28.17 -8.49 9.81
CA GLU A 129 -29.37 -8.91 10.57
C GLU A 129 -30.33 -9.70 9.68
#